data_AF-A0A7W2A7M2-F1
#
_entry.id   AF-A0A7W2A7M2-F1
#
_cell.length_a   1.000
_cell.length_b   1.000
_cell.length_c   1.000
_cell.angle_alpha   90.00
_cell.angle_beta   90.00
_cell.angle_gamma   90.00
#
_symmetry.space_group_name_H-M   'P 1'
#
loop_
_entity.id
_entity.type
_entity.pdbx_description
1 polymer ?
#
loop_
_entity_poly.entity_id
_entity_poly.type
_entity_poly.pdbx_seq_one_letter_code
_entity_poly.pdbx_strand_id
1 'polypeptide(L)'
;MNAFSHGCVVNFQESVREMFASDLDRLINDLLKQSDAVLLGTIDLEKEELHLYGHARTIQFDEQTNRCEIVFTTMEEQPGETIRYSLEDLVISHEALFDIVDEGKGQVSYRVLYVTFANPESGQETTYFLADENAVSHPLACVAEFWQQVSEVGRDVDFNLSGCSAYDLNRM
;
A
#
# COMPACT_ATOMS: atom_id res chain seq x y z
N MET A 1 19.76 3.73 -1.64
CA MET A 1 18.40 4.01 -1.15
C MET A 1 17.54 3.94 -2.39
N ASN A 2 16.76 2.86 -2.53
CA ASN A 2 15.93 2.68 -3.71
C ASN A 2 14.62 3.41 -3.43
N ALA A 3 14.35 4.42 -4.23
CA ALA A 3 13.05 5.05 -4.24
C ALA A 3 12.09 4.22 -5.08
N PHE A 4 10.81 4.29 -4.77
CA PHE A 4 9.75 3.66 -5.52
C PHE A 4 8.58 4.65 -5.69
N SER A 5 7.70 4.34 -6.63
CA SER A 5 6.52 5.16 -6.87
C SER A 5 5.50 4.98 -5.75
N HIS A 6 4.89 6.08 -5.34
CA HIS A 6 3.71 6.07 -4.49
C HIS A 6 2.56 6.75 -5.21
N GLY A 7 1.60 5.95 -5.67
CA GLY A 7 0.36 6.44 -6.26
C GLY A 7 -0.62 6.88 -5.19
N CYS A 8 -1.24 8.04 -5.35
CA CYS A 8 -2.18 8.57 -4.38
C CYS A 8 -3.43 9.10 -5.08
N VAL A 9 -4.59 8.65 -4.60
CA VAL A 9 -5.89 9.19 -5.00
C VAL A 9 -6.58 9.75 -3.77
N VAL A 10 -6.79 11.07 -3.76
CA VAL A 10 -7.56 11.75 -2.72
C VAL A 10 -8.78 12.39 -3.34
N ASN A 11 -9.99 11.89 -3.03
CA ASN A 11 -11.25 12.40 -3.59
C ASN A 11 -11.19 12.58 -5.12
N PHE A 12 -10.75 11.52 -5.82
CA PHE A 12 -10.58 11.48 -7.30
C PHE A 12 -9.47 12.39 -7.86
N GLN A 13 -8.62 12.96 -7.00
CA GLN A 13 -7.41 13.65 -7.44
C GLN A 13 -6.22 12.70 -7.38
N GLU A 14 -5.69 12.39 -8.55
CA GLU A 14 -4.52 11.54 -8.72
C GLU A 14 -3.23 12.33 -8.55
N SER A 15 -2.26 11.74 -7.86
CA SER A 15 -0.89 12.21 -7.79
C SER A 15 0.07 11.05 -7.65
N VAL A 16 1.29 11.22 -8.15
CA VAL A 16 2.37 10.27 -7.99
C VAL A 16 3.54 11.00 -7.35
N ARG A 17 4.15 10.39 -6.34
CA ARG A 17 5.36 10.91 -5.70
C ARG A 17 6.42 9.84 -5.57
N GLU A 18 7.66 10.28 -5.55
CA GLU A 18 8.78 9.46 -5.12
C GLU A 18 8.66 9.19 -3.61
N MET A 19 8.85 7.93 -3.19
CA MET A 19 8.78 7.53 -1.79
C MET A 19 9.95 6.63 -1.42
N PHE A 20 10.43 6.78 -0.18
CA PHE A 20 11.43 5.91 0.43
C PHE A 20 10.79 4.96 1.43
N ALA A 21 11.47 3.87 1.77
CA ALA A 21 10.92 2.87 2.70
C ALA A 21 10.62 3.48 4.08
N SER A 22 11.44 4.44 4.54
CA SER A 22 11.18 5.19 5.77
C SER A 22 9.91 6.04 5.75
N ASP A 23 9.53 6.58 4.58
CA ASP A 23 8.31 7.38 4.45
C ASP A 23 7.07 6.48 4.46
N LEU A 24 7.14 5.31 3.81
CA LEU A 24 6.08 4.32 3.84
C LEU A 24 5.92 3.71 5.24
N ASP A 25 7.03 3.42 5.93
CA ASP A 25 7.03 2.96 7.32
C ASP A 25 6.30 3.95 8.23
N ARG A 26 6.61 5.25 8.11
CA ARG A 26 5.91 6.31 8.85
C ARG A 26 4.42 6.34 8.52
N LEU A 27 4.05 6.29 7.24
CA LEU A 27 2.65 6.35 6.80
C LEU A 27 1.83 5.18 7.36
N ILE A 28 2.37 3.97 7.31
CA ILE A 28 1.71 2.77 7.85
C ILE A 28 1.66 2.81 9.38
N ASN A 29 2.73 3.20 10.04
CA ASN A 29 2.75 3.32 11.50
C ASN A 29 1.79 4.40 12.01
N ASP A 30 1.57 5.48 11.25
CA ASP A 30 0.57 6.48 11.60
C ASP A 30 -0.85 5.91 11.48
N LEU A 31 -1.14 5.11 10.45
CA LEU A 31 -2.41 4.37 10.35
C LEU A 31 -2.60 3.42 11.55
N LEU A 32 -1.60 2.58 11.85
CA LEU A 32 -1.65 1.63 12.97
C LEU A 32 -1.85 2.31 14.33
N LYS A 33 -1.37 3.55 14.52
CA LYS A 33 -1.55 4.30 15.77
C LYS A 33 -2.90 5.00 15.87
N GLN A 34 -3.51 5.34 14.74
CA GLN A 34 -4.78 6.07 14.67
C GLN A 34 -5.99 5.13 14.71
N SER A 35 -5.80 3.87 14.33
CA SER A 35 -6.85 2.86 14.22
C SER A 35 -6.77 1.83 15.35
N ASP A 36 -7.92 1.47 15.93
CA ASP A 36 -8.00 0.42 16.95
C ASP A 36 -7.69 -0.98 16.38
N ALA A 37 -8.08 -1.20 15.12
CA ALA A 37 -7.89 -2.45 14.39
C ALA A 37 -7.67 -2.16 12.90
N VAL A 38 -6.56 -2.63 12.35
CA VAL A 38 -6.21 -2.47 10.93
C VAL A 38 -6.29 -3.82 10.25
N LEU A 39 -7.23 -3.99 9.34
CA LEU A 39 -7.35 -5.17 8.48
C LEU A 39 -6.12 -5.29 7.60
N LEU A 40 -5.61 -6.51 7.47
CA LEU A 40 -4.55 -6.91 6.56
C LEU A 40 -5.05 -8.07 5.70
N GLY A 41 -4.82 -7.95 4.40
CA GLY A 41 -5.05 -9.03 3.46
C GLY A 41 -4.39 -8.74 2.13
N THR A 42 -4.64 -9.59 1.14
CA THR A 42 -4.19 -9.41 -0.24
C THR A 42 -5.37 -9.21 -1.18
N ILE A 43 -5.14 -8.49 -2.27
CA ILE A 43 -6.08 -8.35 -3.38
C ILE A 43 -5.52 -9.07 -4.61
N ASP A 44 -6.35 -9.90 -5.23
CA ASP A 44 -6.06 -10.56 -6.50
C ASP A 44 -7.04 -10.05 -7.56
N LEU A 45 -6.53 -9.22 -8.47
CA LEU A 45 -7.30 -8.63 -9.56
C LEU A 45 -7.75 -9.65 -10.60
N GLU A 46 -6.94 -10.69 -10.85
CA GLU A 46 -7.26 -11.68 -11.89
C GLU A 46 -8.44 -12.56 -11.47
N LYS A 47 -8.61 -12.73 -10.17
CA LYS A 47 -9.67 -13.56 -9.57
C LYS A 47 -10.78 -12.74 -8.92
N GLU A 48 -10.70 -11.41 -8.98
CA GLU A 48 -11.66 -10.48 -8.36
C GLU A 48 -11.93 -10.81 -6.88
N GLU A 49 -10.89 -11.18 -6.13
CA GLU A 49 -11.03 -11.63 -4.76
C GLU A 49 -10.13 -10.89 -3.77
N LEU A 50 -10.65 -10.76 -2.55
CA LEU A 50 -9.91 -10.30 -1.38
C LEU A 50 -9.65 -11.49 -0.47
N HIS A 51 -8.39 -11.68 -0.08
CA HIS A 51 -8.01 -12.66 0.93
C HIS A 51 -7.67 -11.93 2.23
N LEU A 52 -8.57 -12.01 3.20
CA LEU A 52 -8.37 -11.40 4.50
C LEU A 52 -7.54 -12.32 5.41
N TYR A 53 -6.44 -11.81 5.95
CA TYR A 53 -5.58 -12.57 6.86
C TYR A 53 -5.94 -12.32 8.32
N GLY A 54 -6.16 -11.05 8.68
CA GLY A 54 -6.44 -10.66 10.05
C GLY A 54 -6.13 -9.20 10.32
N HIS A 55 -5.60 -8.92 11.52
CA HIS A 55 -5.26 -7.56 11.95
C HIS A 55 -3.76 -7.33 12.00
N ALA A 56 -3.28 -6.33 11.27
CA ALA A 56 -1.90 -5.89 11.33
C ALA A 56 -1.56 -5.38 12.74
N ARG A 57 -0.42 -5.82 13.26
CA ARG A 57 0.12 -5.39 14.56
C ARG A 57 1.32 -4.49 14.37
N THR A 58 2.24 -4.90 13.51
CA THR A 58 3.42 -4.12 13.17
C THR A 58 3.81 -4.38 11.73
N ILE A 59 4.23 -3.33 11.03
CA ILE A 59 4.89 -3.42 9.74
C ILE A 59 6.17 -2.60 9.87
N GLN A 60 7.30 -3.21 9.52
CA GLN A 60 8.61 -2.60 9.69
C GLN A 60 9.41 -2.73 8.40
N PHE A 61 9.95 -1.60 7.95
CA PHE A 61 10.86 -1.53 6.82
C PHE A 61 12.27 -1.22 7.35
N ASP A 62 13.16 -2.20 7.28
CA ASP A 62 14.56 -2.09 7.72
C ASP A 62 15.49 -1.99 6.51
N GLU A 63 15.90 -0.77 6.18
CA GLU A 63 16.83 -0.49 5.08
C GLU A 63 18.25 -1.01 5.34
N GLN A 64 18.65 -1.19 6.61
CA GLN A 64 20.00 -1.69 6.94
C GLN A 64 20.12 -3.18 6.64
N THR A 65 19.05 -3.93 6.90
CA THR A 65 19.00 -5.38 6.66
C THR A 65 18.25 -5.78 5.38
N ASN A 66 17.79 -4.79 4.59
CA ASN A 66 17.02 -4.98 3.37
C ASN A 66 15.78 -5.87 3.59
N ARG A 67 14.99 -5.56 4.61
CA ARG A 67 13.88 -6.43 5.04
C ARG A 67 12.61 -5.65 5.33
N CYS A 68 11.49 -6.15 4.82
CA CYS A 68 10.15 -5.81 5.30
C CYS A 68 9.60 -6.96 6.13
N GLU A 69 9.07 -6.67 7.32
CA GLU A 69 8.39 -7.65 8.17
C GLU A 69 6.98 -7.17 8.52
N ILE A 70 5.99 -8.01 8.22
CA ILE A 70 4.57 -7.78 8.51
C ILE A 70 4.14 -8.80 9.56
N VAL A 71 3.75 -8.32 10.75
CA VAL A 71 3.24 -9.16 11.84
C VAL A 71 1.76 -8.87 12.01
N PHE A 72 0.94 -9.92 12.03
CA PHE A 72 -0.51 -9.81 12.15
C PHE A 72 -1.09 -10.92 13.03
N THR A 73 -2.24 -10.68 13.64
CA THR A 73 -3.04 -11.71 14.31
C THR A 73 -4.12 -12.18 13.36
N THR A 74 -4.34 -13.49 13.23
CA THR A 74 -5.34 -14.03 12.31
C THR A 74 -6.76 -13.67 12.75
N MET A 75 -7.74 -13.80 11.85
CA MET A 75 -9.16 -13.58 12.17
C MET A 75 -9.69 -14.51 13.27
N GLU A 76 -9.06 -15.67 13.48
CA GLU A 76 -9.41 -16.63 14.53
C GLU A 76 -8.69 -16.36 15.87
N GLU A 77 -8.01 -15.21 16.00
CA GLU A 77 -7.20 -14.83 17.17
C GLU A 77 -6.09 -15.84 17.52
N GLN A 78 -5.63 -16.61 16.53
CA GLN A 78 -4.50 -17.52 16.69
C GLN A 78 -3.19 -16.71 16.83
N PRO A 79 -2.12 -17.30 17.42
CA PRO A 79 -0.84 -16.62 17.57
C PRO A 79 -0.39 -15.98 16.26
N GLY A 80 0.13 -14.76 16.37
CA GLY A 80 0.41 -13.93 15.22
C GLY A 80 1.36 -14.60 14.22
N GLU A 81 1.05 -14.42 12.93
CA GLU A 81 1.88 -14.85 11.83
C GLU A 81 2.80 -13.72 11.38
N THR A 82 3.86 -14.08 10.65
CA THR A 82 4.84 -13.12 10.15
C THR A 82 5.16 -13.38 8.70
N ILE A 83 4.95 -12.38 7.86
CA ILE A 83 5.34 -12.37 6.45
C ILE A 83 6.60 -11.52 6.29
N ARG A 84 7.52 -11.99 5.45
CA ARG A 84 8.81 -11.33 5.21
C ARG A 84 9.07 -11.18 3.73
N TYR A 85 9.56 -9.99 3.36
CA TYR A 85 9.99 -9.65 2.01
C TYR A 85 11.36 -8.97 2.04
N SER A 86 12.08 -9.02 0.92
CA SER A 86 13.18 -8.09 0.67
C SER A 86 12.60 -6.71 0.38
N LEU A 87 13.30 -5.63 0.76
CA LEU A 87 12.89 -4.29 0.29
C LEU A 87 13.16 -4.09 -1.19
N GLU A 88 14.08 -4.87 -1.78
CA GLU A 88 14.30 -4.89 -3.23
C GLU A 88 13.10 -5.44 -4.00
N ASP A 89 12.25 -6.24 -3.33
CA ASP A 89 11.03 -6.78 -3.92
C ASP A 89 9.86 -5.78 -3.88
N LEU A 90 10.00 -4.64 -3.18
CA LEU A 90 8.97 -3.61 -3.09
C LEU A 90 8.87 -2.86 -4.44
N VAL A 91 7.71 -2.97 -5.08
CA VAL A 91 7.49 -2.41 -6.43
C VAL A 91 6.88 -1.02 -6.35
N ILE A 92 5.76 -0.91 -5.64
CA ILE A 92 4.94 0.29 -5.60
C ILE A 92 4.09 0.26 -4.33
N SER A 93 3.73 1.44 -3.83
CA SER A 93 2.67 1.56 -2.84
C SER A 93 1.61 2.52 -3.32
N HIS A 94 0.40 2.37 -2.79
CA HIS A 94 -0.72 3.24 -3.10
C HIS A 94 -1.42 3.73 -1.84
N GLU A 95 -1.98 4.93 -1.90
CA GLU A 95 -2.88 5.49 -0.91
C GLU A 95 -4.17 5.92 -1.59
N ALA A 96 -5.30 5.39 -1.12
CA ALA A 96 -6.62 5.84 -1.53
C ALA A 96 -7.33 6.46 -0.32
N LEU A 97 -7.77 7.71 -0.45
CA LEU A 97 -8.49 8.45 0.58
C LEU A 97 -9.73 9.08 -0.04
N PHE A 98 -10.90 8.68 0.42
CA PHE A 98 -12.17 9.23 -0.07
C PHE A 98 -13.08 9.62 1.09
N ASP A 99 -13.78 10.74 0.90
CA ASP A 99 -14.93 11.12 1.70
C ASP A 99 -16.14 10.30 1.24
N ILE A 100 -16.59 9.38 2.08
CA ILE A 100 -17.73 8.52 1.80
C ILE A 100 -18.89 8.81 2.74
N VAL A 101 -20.10 8.50 2.28
CA VAL A 101 -21.31 8.53 3.12
C VAL A 101 -21.55 7.11 3.63
N ASP A 102 -21.26 6.89 4.91
CA ASP A 102 -21.50 5.63 5.60
C ASP A 102 -22.88 5.65 6.27
N GLU A 103 -23.65 4.57 6.13
CA GLU A 103 -25.02 4.50 6.69
C GLU A 103 -25.05 4.56 8.22
N GLY A 104 -24.02 4.04 8.89
CA GLY A 104 -23.92 4.00 10.35
C GLY A 104 -23.19 5.19 10.96
N LYS A 105 -22.27 5.80 10.21
CA LYS A 105 -21.31 6.80 10.74
C LYS A 105 -21.43 8.18 10.08
N GLY A 106 -22.25 8.32 9.04
CA GLY A 106 -22.40 9.56 8.29
C GLY A 106 -21.22 9.81 7.36
N GLN A 107 -20.87 11.07 7.15
CA GLN A 107 -19.74 11.42 6.28
C GLN A 107 -18.42 11.15 6.98
N VAL A 108 -17.57 10.31 6.39
CA VAL A 108 -16.27 9.92 6.93
C VAL A 108 -15.20 9.94 5.84
N SER A 109 -14.00 10.40 6.18
CA SER A 109 -12.82 10.27 5.31
C SER A 109 -12.17 8.92 5.58
N TYR A 110 -12.23 8.01 4.62
CA TYR A 110 -11.74 6.64 4.76
C TYR A 110 -10.49 6.42 3.92
N ARG A 111 -9.43 5.90 4.56
CA ARG A 111 -8.12 5.63 3.96
C ARG A 111 -7.90 4.13 3.80
N VAL A 112 -7.37 3.74 2.65
CA VAL A 112 -6.78 2.41 2.42
C VAL A 112 -5.36 2.59 1.88
N LEU A 113 -4.41 1.86 2.45
CA LEU A 113 -3.05 1.78 1.94
C LEU A 113 -2.86 0.44 1.24
N TYR A 114 -2.13 0.45 0.13
CA TYR A 114 -1.75 -0.76 -0.59
C TYR A 114 -0.24 -0.82 -0.75
N VAL A 115 0.33 -2.01 -0.63
CA VAL A 115 1.78 -2.23 -0.79
C VAL A 115 1.98 -3.45 -1.67
N THR A 116 2.71 -3.28 -2.77
CA THR A 116 2.89 -4.33 -3.77
C THR A 116 4.33 -4.81 -3.78
N PHE A 117 4.51 -6.13 -3.64
CA PHE A 117 5.80 -6.80 -3.75
C PHE A 117 5.82 -7.71 -4.96
N ALA A 118 6.95 -7.77 -5.68
CA ALA A 118 7.17 -8.75 -6.73
C ALA A 118 7.83 -10.01 -6.15
N ASN A 119 7.41 -11.19 -6.62
CA ASN A 119 8.15 -12.41 -6.39
C ASN A 119 9.36 -12.45 -7.36
N PRO A 120 10.60 -12.56 -6.88
CA PRO A 120 11.78 -12.49 -7.74
C PRO A 120 11.94 -13.70 -8.67
N GLU A 121 11.32 -14.85 -8.35
CA GLU A 121 11.41 -16.07 -9.15
C GLU A 121 10.33 -16.12 -10.26
N SER A 122 9.09 -15.77 -9.93
CA SER A 122 7.96 -15.84 -10.86
C SER A 122 7.66 -14.51 -11.56
N GLY A 123 8.13 -13.39 -11.02
CA GLY A 123 7.74 -12.04 -11.44
C GLY A 123 6.30 -11.67 -11.06
N GLN A 124 5.58 -12.55 -10.34
CA GLN A 124 4.20 -12.29 -9.93
C GLN A 124 4.17 -11.25 -8.81
N GLU A 125 3.28 -10.26 -8.93
CA GLU A 125 3.05 -9.27 -7.89
C GLU A 125 2.01 -9.73 -6.87
N THR A 126 2.26 -9.45 -5.60
CA THR A 126 1.30 -9.59 -4.50
C THR A 126 1.03 -8.21 -3.92
N THR A 127 -0.22 -7.77 -3.94
CA THR A 127 -0.64 -6.50 -3.34
C THR A 127 -1.33 -6.75 -2.01
N TYR A 128 -0.76 -6.20 -0.95
CA TYR A 128 -1.33 -6.15 0.39
C TYR A 128 -2.18 -4.90 0.55
N PHE A 129 -3.29 -4.99 1.27
CA PHE A 129 -4.07 -3.85 1.71
C PHE A 129 -4.01 -3.68 3.24
N LEU A 130 -4.12 -2.43 3.68
CA LEU A 130 -4.24 -2.02 5.08
C LEU A 130 -5.40 -1.04 5.20
N ALA A 131 -6.36 -1.35 6.05
CA ALA A 131 -7.58 -0.55 6.17
C ALA A 131 -8.12 -0.57 7.61
N ASP A 132 -8.62 0.57 8.10
CA ASP A 132 -9.23 0.64 9.43
C ASP A 132 -10.57 -0.11 9.45
N GLU A 133 -10.66 -1.19 10.22
CA GLU A 133 -11.87 -2.00 10.31
C GLU A 133 -13.07 -1.19 10.82
N ASN A 134 -12.81 -0.26 11.73
CA ASN A 134 -13.80 0.41 12.55
C ASN A 134 -14.08 1.84 12.09
N ALA A 135 -13.51 2.31 10.97
CA ALA A 135 -13.80 3.66 10.46
C ALA A 135 -15.10 3.71 9.63
N VAL A 136 -15.52 2.59 9.01
CA VAL A 136 -16.72 2.49 8.16
C VAL A 136 -17.53 1.23 8.52
N SER A 137 -18.69 1.03 7.91
CA SER A 137 -19.56 -0.15 8.12
C SER A 137 -19.20 -1.31 7.20
N HIS A 138 -18.63 -1.01 6.02
CA HIS A 138 -18.24 -2.02 5.02
C HIS A 138 -16.80 -1.80 4.52
N PRO A 139 -15.79 -2.03 5.37
CA PRO A 139 -14.40 -1.70 5.06
C PRO A 139 -13.85 -2.47 3.85
N LEU A 140 -14.19 -3.76 3.70
CA LEU A 140 -13.71 -4.58 2.59
C LEU A 140 -14.31 -4.18 1.23
N ALA A 141 -15.57 -3.70 1.22
CA ALA A 141 -16.17 -3.15 0.00
C ALA A 141 -15.41 -1.91 -0.46
N CYS A 142 -15.07 -1.02 0.49
CA CYS A 142 -14.25 0.15 0.20
C CYS A 142 -12.86 -0.22 -0.29
N VAL A 143 -12.21 -1.25 0.29
CA VAL A 143 -10.90 -1.75 -0.18
C VAL A 143 -10.95 -2.17 -1.65
N ALA A 144 -11.97 -2.92 -2.06
CA ALA A 144 -12.12 -3.36 -3.45
C ALA A 144 -12.39 -2.18 -4.40
N GLU A 145 -13.34 -1.32 -4.06
CA GLU A 145 -13.74 -0.17 -4.89
C GLU A 145 -12.60 0.85 -5.04
N PHE A 146 -11.88 1.15 -3.94
CA PHE A 146 -10.79 2.11 -3.96
C PHE A 146 -9.60 1.59 -4.77
N TRP A 147 -9.37 0.28 -4.74
CA TRP A 147 -8.30 -0.32 -5.53
C TRP A 147 -8.51 -0.12 -7.03
N GLN A 148 -9.75 -0.26 -7.51
CA GLN A 148 -10.07 0.02 -8.92
C GLN A 148 -9.77 1.46 -9.36
N GLN A 149 -9.73 2.40 -8.41
CA GLN A 149 -9.43 3.80 -8.70
C GLN A 149 -7.94 4.11 -8.64
N VAL A 150 -7.14 3.34 -7.88
CA VAL A 150 -5.74 3.67 -7.59
C VAL A 150 -4.73 2.69 -8.20
N SER A 151 -5.14 1.49 -8.63
CA SER A 151 -4.22 0.40 -9.00
C SER A 151 -3.21 0.75 -10.09
N GLU A 152 -3.59 1.63 -11.02
CA GLU A 152 -2.76 2.04 -12.15
C GLU A 152 -1.96 3.33 -11.89
N VAL A 153 -2.23 4.05 -10.80
CA VAL A 153 -1.67 5.37 -10.54
C VAL A 153 -0.19 5.25 -10.18
N GLY A 154 0.69 5.68 -11.10
CA GLY A 154 2.14 5.67 -10.88
C GLY A 154 2.85 4.38 -11.28
N ARG A 155 2.14 3.39 -11.85
CA ARG A 155 2.75 2.17 -12.43
C ARG A 155 3.61 2.45 -13.66
N ASP A 156 3.33 3.54 -14.37
CA ASP A 156 4.07 4.01 -15.55
C ASP A 156 5.21 4.98 -15.20
N VAL A 157 5.39 5.30 -13.92
CA VAL A 157 6.43 6.22 -13.44
C VAL A 157 7.58 5.40 -12.85
N ASP A 158 8.78 5.61 -13.39
CA ASP A 158 10.01 5.05 -12.84
C ASP A 158 10.95 6.19 -12.40
N PHE A 159 11.11 6.34 -11.09
CA PHE A 159 12.02 7.33 -10.50
C PHE A 159 13.49 6.94 -10.61
N ASN A 160 13.81 5.70 -11.02
CA ASN A 160 15.17 5.29 -11.32
C ASN A 160 15.64 5.78 -12.71
N LEU A 161 14.71 6.19 -13.59
CA LEU A 161 15.05 6.81 -14.88
C LEU A 161 15.51 8.26 -14.66
N SER A 162 16.82 8.43 -14.49
CA SER A 162 17.46 9.75 -14.53
C SER A 162 17.43 10.29 -15.97
N GLY A 163 16.38 11.03 -16.33
CA GLY A 163 16.08 11.36 -17.73
C GLY A 163 15.92 12.85 -18.06
N CYS A 164 16.94 13.67 -17.78
CA CYS A 164 17.38 14.78 -18.64
C CYS A 164 18.63 15.43 -18.05
N SER A 165 19.81 14.83 -18.28
CA SER A 165 21.04 15.62 -18.17
C SER A 165 20.98 16.69 -19.27
N ALA A 166 21.02 17.96 -18.90
CA ALA A 166 21.00 19.10 -19.83
C ALA A 166 22.28 19.20 -20.72
N TYR A 167 22.96 18.08 -20.97
CA TYR A 167 24.24 18.00 -21.67
C TYR A 167 24.15 17.60 -23.15
N ASP A 168 22.98 17.20 -23.66
CA ASP A 168 22.83 16.83 -25.09
C ASP A 168 22.43 17.99 -26.03
N LEU A 169 22.28 19.21 -25.52
CA LEU A 169 21.97 20.40 -26.35
C LEU A 169 23.20 21.12 -26.93
N ASN A 170 24.43 20.65 -26.67
CA ASN A 170 25.66 21.27 -27.18
C ASN A 170 26.43 20.38 -28.18
N ARG A 171 25.71 19.66 -29.05
CA ARG A 171 26.27 19.11 -30.30
C ARG A 171 25.39 19.49 -31.49
N MET A 172 25.46 20.76 -31.88
CA MET A 172 25.29 21.20 -33.27
C MET A 172 26.44 22.12 -33.64
#